data_AF-A0A7C3QKZ6-F1
#
_entry.id   AF-A0A7C3QKZ6-F1
#
_cell.length_a   1.000
_cell.length_b   1.000
_cell.length_c   1.000
_cell.angle_alpha   90.00
_cell.angle_beta   90.00
_cell.angle_gamma   90.00
#
_symmetry.space_group_name_H-M   'P 1'
#
loop_
_entity.id
_entity.type
_entity.pdbx_description
1 polymer ?
#
loop_
_entity_poly.entity_id
_entity_poly.type
_entity_poly.pdbx_seq_one_letter_code
_entity_poly.pdbx_strand_id
1 'polypeptide(L)'
;MRQTIFAATAAVALALAAGRTEASYVEAVYPLQNVLNESEVIAAGQIEKADLKTRTAVAKITKSLKGKCHYEHIRMNFGAGQDWHPE
;
A
#
# COMPACT_ATOMS: atom_id res chain seq x y z
N MET A 1 7.38 11.38 -55.75
CA MET A 1 6.30 11.91 -54.87
C MET A 1 5.62 10.86 -54.00
N ARG A 2 5.45 9.59 -54.44
CA ARG A 2 4.75 8.55 -53.65
C ARG A 2 5.55 8.05 -52.43
N GLN A 3 6.87 7.89 -52.53
CA GLN A 3 7.72 7.37 -51.44
C GLN A 3 7.89 8.34 -50.26
N THR A 4 7.89 9.65 -50.51
CA THR A 4 7.98 10.70 -49.48
C THR A 4 6.74 10.74 -48.57
N ILE A 5 5.56 10.40 -49.11
CA ILE A 5 4.31 10.37 -48.33
C ILE A 5 4.29 9.18 -47.37
N PHE A 6 4.79 8.01 -47.80
CA PHE A 6 4.91 6.83 -46.95
C PHE A 6 5.94 7.00 -45.81
N ALA A 7 7.07 7.65 -46.10
CA ALA A 7 8.06 7.95 -45.06
C ALA A 7 7.52 8.92 -44.00
N ALA A 8 6.75 9.93 -44.41
CA ALA A 8 6.14 10.90 -43.50
C ALA A 8 5.05 10.27 -42.62
N THR A 9 4.25 9.35 -43.16
CA THR A 9 3.22 8.63 -42.38
C THR A 9 3.83 7.65 -41.38
N ALA A 10 4.92 6.96 -41.75
CA ALA A 10 5.65 6.09 -40.83
C ALA A 10 6.30 6.87 -39.67
N ALA A 11 6.88 8.04 -39.95
CA ALA A 11 7.48 8.89 -38.92
C ALA A 11 6.45 9.45 -37.94
N VAL A 12 5.26 9.84 -38.42
CA VAL A 12 4.16 10.31 -37.58
C VAL A 12 3.57 9.18 -36.74
N ALA A 13 3.42 7.97 -37.29
CA ALA A 13 2.96 6.81 -36.55
C ALA A 13 3.94 6.41 -35.43
N LEU A 14 5.25 6.50 -35.67
CA LEU A 14 6.27 6.22 -34.67
C LEU A 14 6.30 7.27 -33.55
N ALA A 15 6.10 8.56 -33.90
CA ALA A 15 6.00 9.64 -32.93
C ALA A 15 4.73 9.55 -32.06
N LEU A 16 3.61 9.10 -32.64
CA LEU A 16 2.37 8.87 -31.90
C LEU A 16 2.45 7.65 -30.96
N ALA A 17 3.26 6.65 -31.30
CA ALA A 17 3.51 5.48 -30.45
C ALA A 17 4.45 5.80 -29.27
N ALA A 18 5.43 6.70 -29.47
CA ALA A 18 6.39 7.10 -28.43
C ALA A 18 5.79 8.02 -27.35
N GLY A 19 4.64 8.64 -27.60
CA GLY A 19 4.00 9.59 -26.68
C GLY A 19 3.09 8.97 -25.62
N ARG A 20 2.92 7.63 -25.59
CA ARG A 20 2.05 6.96 -24.61
C ARG A 20 2.86 6.33 -23.48
N THR A 21 3.50 7.17 -22.67
CA THR A 21 3.86 6.78 -21.30
C THR A 21 2.63 7.01 -20.43
N GLU A 22 1.67 6.10 -20.48
CA GLU A 22 0.66 6.04 -19.44
C GLU A 22 1.38 5.64 -18.16
N ALA A 23 1.40 6.54 -17.17
CA ALA A 23 1.82 6.22 -15.82
C ALA A 23 0.82 5.19 -15.26
N SER A 24 1.06 3.92 -15.57
CA SER A 24 0.29 2.82 -15.03
C SER A 24 0.58 2.81 -13.53
N TYR A 25 -0.38 3.26 -12.73
CA TYR A 25 -0.35 3.05 -11.30
C TYR A 25 -0.43 1.54 -11.07
N VAL A 26 0.73 0.92 -10.83
CA VAL A 26 0.80 -0.46 -10.41
C VAL A 26 0.73 -0.43 -8.89
N GLU A 27 -0.42 -0.81 -8.36
CA GLU A 27 -0.56 -1.12 -6.94
C GLU A 27 0.39 -2.30 -6.67
N ALA A 28 1.57 -2.00 -6.13
CA ALA A 28 2.53 -3.02 -5.79
C ALA A 28 1.91 -3.85 -4.66
N VAL A 29 1.58 -5.10 -4.94
CA VAL A 29 1.15 -6.06 -3.92
C VAL A 29 2.30 -6.16 -2.92
N TYR A 30 2.14 -5.49 -1.78
CA TYR A 30 3.19 -5.40 -0.79
C TYR A 30 3.31 -6.75 -0.08
N PRO A 31 4.35 -7.56 -0.36
CA PRO A 31 4.41 -8.94 0.11
C PRO A 31 4.45 -8.96 1.64
N LEU A 32 3.82 -9.97 2.25
CA LEU A 32 3.89 -10.19 3.69
C LEU A 32 5.34 -10.16 4.20
N GLN A 33 6.27 -10.71 3.42
CA GLN A 33 7.68 -10.72 3.76
C GLN A 33 8.27 -9.31 3.94
N ASN A 34 7.82 -8.33 3.16
CA ASN A 34 8.27 -6.95 3.29
C ASN A 34 7.72 -6.32 4.58
N VAL A 35 6.45 -6.57 4.92
CA VAL A 35 5.85 -6.14 6.20
C VAL A 35 6.64 -6.71 7.37
N LEU A 36 6.97 -8.01 7.29
CA LEU A 36 7.76 -8.70 8.30
C LEU A 36 9.16 -8.11 8.43
N ASN A 37 9.79 -7.69 7.32
CA ASN A 37 11.13 -7.13 7.31
C ASN A 37 11.15 -5.71 7.90
N GLU A 38 10.21 -4.86 7.49
CA GLU A 38 10.15 -3.45 7.90
C GLU A 38 9.59 -3.23 9.32
N SER A 39 8.78 -4.17 9.84
CA SER A 39 8.23 -4.04 11.20
C SER A 39 9.30 -4.30 12.27
N GLU A 40 9.55 -3.38 13.20
CA GLU A 40 10.46 -3.63 14.33
C GLU A 40 9.86 -4.62 15.35
N VAL A 41 8.55 -4.51 15.57
CA VAL A 41 7.80 -5.31 16.53
C VAL A 41 6.55 -5.88 15.87
N ILE A 42 6.31 -7.17 16.06
CA ILE A 42 5.09 -7.88 15.66
C ILE A 42 4.60 -8.64 16.87
N ALA A 43 3.33 -8.45 17.23
CA ALA A 43 2.71 -9.10 18.37
C ALA A 43 1.37 -9.72 17.98
N ALA A 44 1.05 -10.85 18.61
CA ALA A 44 -0.25 -11.48 18.57
C ALA A 44 -1.01 -11.20 19.88
N GLY A 45 -2.31 -11.03 19.77
CA GLY A 45 -3.18 -10.71 20.90
C GLY A 45 -4.64 -11.01 20.61
N GLN A 46 -5.48 -10.85 21.63
CA GLN A 46 -6.92 -11.02 21.54
C GLN A 46 -7.63 -9.68 21.77
N ILE A 47 -8.65 -9.38 20.97
CA ILE A 47 -9.49 -8.20 21.20
C ILE A 47 -10.34 -8.44 22.44
N GLU A 48 -10.21 -7.57 23.45
CA GLU A 48 -11.00 -7.65 24.69
C GLU A 48 -12.15 -6.64 24.70
N LYS A 49 -11.98 -5.50 24.02
CA LYS A 49 -12.98 -4.44 23.94
C LYS A 49 -12.99 -3.84 22.54
N ALA A 50 -14.19 -3.53 22.04
CA ALA A 50 -14.39 -2.77 20.82
C ALA A 50 -15.48 -1.74 21.04
N ASP A 51 -15.21 -0.50 20.62
CA ASP A 51 -16.18 0.59 20.58
C ASP A 51 -16.43 0.95 19.11
N LEU A 52 -17.63 0.64 18.65
CA LEU A 52 -18.07 0.87 17.27
C LEU A 52 -18.28 2.36 16.98
N LYS A 53 -18.60 3.18 17.99
CA LYS A 53 -18.83 4.63 17.80
C LYS A 53 -17.51 5.33 17.52
N THR A 54 -16.49 5.03 18.32
CA THR A 54 -15.15 5.62 18.17
C THR A 54 -14.24 4.81 17.24
N ARG A 55 -14.75 3.72 16.65
CA ARG A 55 -14.02 2.77 15.79
C ARG A 55 -12.67 2.38 16.38
N THR A 56 -12.68 2.07 17.67
CA THR A 56 -11.47 1.76 18.44
C THR A 56 -11.59 0.38 19.07
N ALA A 57 -10.52 -0.42 19.00
CA ALA A 57 -10.41 -1.70 19.67
C ALA A 57 -9.24 -1.68 20.67
N VAL A 58 -9.34 -2.51 21.71
CA VAL A 58 -8.25 -2.78 22.64
C VAL A 58 -7.92 -4.26 22.57
N ALA A 59 -6.67 -4.56 22.24
CA ALA A 59 -6.13 -5.91 22.19
C ALA A 59 -5.24 -6.17 23.41
N LYS A 60 -5.45 -7.28 24.11
CA LYS A 60 -4.49 -7.81 25.07
C LYS A 60 -3.45 -8.65 24.35
N ILE A 61 -2.18 -8.34 24.57
CA ILE A 61 -1.06 -9.00 23.91
C ILE A 61 -0.76 -10.32 24.59
N THR A 62 -0.73 -11.39 23.79
CA THR A 62 -0.48 -12.76 24.26
C THR A 62 0.92 -13.24 23.91
N LYS A 63 1.48 -12.76 22.80
CA LYS A 63 2.80 -13.18 22.32
C LYS A 63 3.47 -12.10 21.48
N SER A 64 4.78 -11.97 21.59
CA SER A 64 5.61 -11.25 20.60
C SER A 64 6.13 -12.25 19.55
N LEU A 65 5.91 -11.96 18.27
CA LEU A 65 6.34 -12.76 17.13
C LEU A 65 7.66 -12.24 16.52
N LYS A 66 7.88 -10.92 16.55
CA LYS A 66 9.14 -10.24 16.18
C LYS A 66 9.35 -9.08 17.13
N GLY A 67 10.60 -8.85 17.54
CA GLY A 67 10.92 -7.84 18.55
C GLY A 67 10.24 -8.14 19.90
N LYS A 68 10.55 -7.33 20.92
CA LYS A 68 9.86 -7.42 22.21
C LYS A 68 8.74 -6.39 22.24
N CYS A 69 7.48 -6.84 22.33
CA CYS A 69 6.39 -5.93 22.64
C CYS A 69 6.39 -5.65 24.16
N HIS A 70 6.53 -4.39 24.53
CA HIS A 70 6.58 -3.96 25.93
C HIS A 70 5.21 -3.64 26.52
N TYR A 71 4.16 -3.70 25.70
CA TYR A 71 2.80 -3.36 26.10
C TYR A 71 1.98 -4.63 26.37
N GLU A 72 1.27 -4.64 27.49
CA GLU A 72 0.28 -5.69 27.79
C GLU A 72 -1.01 -5.48 27.00
N HIS A 73 -1.38 -4.21 26.75
CA HIS A 73 -2.58 -3.84 25.99
C HIS A 73 -2.25 -2.79 24.93
N ILE A 74 -2.80 -2.96 23.72
CA ILE A 74 -2.69 -2.00 22.63
C ILE A 74 -4.09 -1.50 22.26
N ARG A 75 -4.27 -0.19 22.31
CA ARG A 75 -5.47 0.48 21.79
C ARG A 75 -5.21 0.90 20.35
N MET A 76 -6.08 0.50 19.43
CA MET A 76 -5.95 0.77 17.99
C MET A 76 -7.24 1.34 17.42
N ASN A 77 -7.12 2.37 16.59
CA ASN A 77 -8.23 2.90 15.80
C ASN A 77 -8.29 2.14 14.47
N PHE A 78 -9.44 1.60 14.11
CA PHE A 78 -9.69 0.91 12.83
C PHE A 78 -10.62 1.71 11.90
N GLY A 79 -10.92 2.96 12.28
CA GLY A 79 -11.73 3.90 11.52
C GLY A 79 -10.95 4.82 10.60
N ALA A 80 -9.67 5.07 10.89
CA ALA A 80 -8.72 5.66 9.96
C ALA A 80 -8.18 4.54 9.06
N GLY A 81 -8.41 4.63 7.75
CA GLY A 81 -7.78 3.72 6.79
C GLY A 81 -6.26 3.84 6.81
N GLN A 82 -5.56 2.95 6.10
CA GLN A 82 -4.10 3.07 5.89
C GLN A 82 -3.71 4.40 5.19
N ASP A 83 -4.66 5.05 4.51
CA ASP A 83 -4.47 6.27 3.72
C ASP A 83 -4.91 7.56 4.43
N TRP A 84 -4.80 7.65 5.77
CA TRP A 84 -5.07 8.94 6.42
C TRP A 84 -3.97 9.96 6.10
N HIS A 85 -4.19 10.72 5.02
CA HIS A 85 -3.43 11.92 4.66
C HIS A 85 -4.18 13.15 5.19
N PRO A 86 -3.63 13.91 6.15
CA PRO A 86 -4.18 15.21 6.49
C PRO A 86 -3.91 16.16 5.33
N GLU A 87 -4.99 16.69 4.74
CA GLU A 87 -4.97 17.89 3.91
C GLU A 87 -5.11 19.16 4.77
#